data_AF-A0A926LT03-F1
#
_entry.id   AF-A0A926LT03-F1
#
_cell.length_a   1.000
_cell.length_b   1.000
_cell.length_c   1.000
_cell.angle_alpha   90.00
_cell.angle_beta   90.00
_cell.angle_gamma   90.00
#
_symmetry.space_group_name_H-M   'P 1'
#
loop_
_entity.id
_entity.type
_entity.pdbx_description
1 polymer ?
#
loop_
_entity_poly.entity_id
_entity_poly.type
_entity_poly.pdbx_seq_one_letter_code
_entity_poly.pdbx_strand_id
1 'polypeptide(L)'
;MGGRGGRGGRGETDDGLGRRLKAYEGRPAALRGTGKDPVNLPMIRHWCEAMGDTNPAYRGPDAVAPPAMLQVWTMGGLSGHTGRSAAYDELLGLLDAAGCTAVVATDCEQEYLRPLHPGDEITFDTVIESVSGRKTTKLGSGHFVTTRTELRVGPDLVGTHRFRILKYAPAPSRPPRPRPVVNRDNEGFWEGVAQHRLLIQRCTGCGTPRHPWLPGCNACGGLDWDTVEASGEGTVYSYVVMHHPPFPAFDPPYAVALIELPEGVRMTGNVVGVPYDKVRIGLPVRLEFRSYDEELVLPVWRADA
;
A
#
# COMPACT_ATOMS: atom_id res chain seq x y z
N MET A 1 15.01 -45.77 18.90
CA MET A 1 13.59 -45.80 18.53
C MET A 1 12.89 -44.65 19.24
N GLY A 2 12.25 -43.66 18.63
CA GLY A 2 12.02 -43.38 17.22
C GLY A 2 11.83 -41.86 17.08
N GLY A 3 12.38 -41.30 16.00
CA GLY A 3 12.17 -39.91 15.63
C GLY A 3 10.77 -39.71 15.07
N ARG A 4 10.11 -38.63 15.46
CA ARG A 4 8.92 -38.11 14.79
C ARG A 4 9.31 -36.86 14.01
N GLY A 5 9.30 -36.99 12.69
CA GLY A 5 9.62 -35.93 11.75
C GLY A 5 8.58 -34.83 11.73
N GLY A 6 9.05 -33.59 11.88
CA GLY A 6 8.30 -32.41 11.47
C GLY A 6 8.31 -32.33 9.94
N ARG A 7 7.12 -32.36 9.32
CA ARG A 7 6.93 -31.99 7.91
C ARG A 7 7.11 -30.48 7.79
N GLY A 8 8.35 -30.03 7.62
CA GLY A 8 8.64 -28.72 7.08
C GLY A 8 8.32 -28.72 5.58
N GLY A 9 7.34 -27.93 5.16
CA GLY A 9 7.16 -27.60 3.75
C GLY A 9 8.47 -27.04 3.22
N ARG A 10 9.06 -27.71 2.23
CA ARG A 10 10.29 -27.25 1.57
C ARG A 10 9.96 -25.98 0.80
N GLY A 11 10.22 -24.82 1.42
CA GLY A 11 10.38 -23.58 0.70
C GLY A 11 11.48 -23.80 -0.33
N GLU A 12 11.15 -23.63 -1.60
CA GLU A 12 12.10 -23.72 -2.71
C GLU A 12 13.21 -22.69 -2.46
N THR A 13 14.48 -23.10 -2.54
CA THR A 13 15.59 -22.15 -2.36
C THR A 13 15.54 -21.11 -3.47
N ASP A 14 15.92 -19.86 -3.15
CA ASP A 14 15.91 -18.72 -4.10
C ASP A 14 16.67 -19.06 -5.40
N ASP A 15 17.73 -19.87 -5.28
CA ASP A 15 18.55 -20.39 -6.39
C ASP A 15 17.85 -21.43 -7.29
N GLY A 16 16.85 -22.15 -6.75
CA GLY A 16 16.02 -23.09 -7.50
C GLY A 16 14.99 -22.37 -8.36
N LEU A 17 14.29 -21.40 -7.77
CA LEU A 17 13.33 -20.56 -8.47
C LEU A 17 14.02 -19.72 -9.56
N GLY A 18 15.13 -19.08 -9.24
CA GLY A 18 15.89 -18.26 -10.19
C GLY A 18 16.28 -19.01 -11.47
N ARG A 19 16.73 -20.27 -11.36
CA ARG A 19 17.05 -21.13 -12.51
C ARG A 19 15.82 -21.46 -13.35
N ARG A 20 14.68 -21.76 -12.71
CA ARG A 20 13.43 -22.06 -13.42
C ARG A 20 12.91 -20.84 -14.16
N LEU A 21 12.98 -19.65 -13.55
CA LEU A 21 12.60 -18.39 -14.19
C LEU A 21 13.48 -18.07 -15.40
N LYS A 22 14.79 -18.31 -15.29
CA LYS A 22 15.74 -18.13 -16.40
C LYS A 22 15.45 -19.01 -17.62
N ALA A 23 14.85 -20.18 -17.43
CA ALA A 23 14.47 -21.06 -18.54
C ALA A 23 13.36 -20.47 -19.44
N TYR A 24 12.70 -19.40 -19.02
CA TYR A 24 11.70 -18.69 -19.83
C TYR A 24 12.31 -17.64 -20.77
N GLU A 25 13.57 -17.26 -20.59
CA GLU A 25 14.24 -16.31 -21.49
C GLU A 25 14.30 -16.86 -22.92
N GLY A 26 13.99 -16.01 -23.90
CA GLY A 26 13.89 -16.37 -25.32
C GLY A 26 12.59 -17.09 -25.72
N ARG A 27 11.74 -17.49 -24.76
CA ARG A 27 10.43 -18.08 -25.07
C ARG A 27 9.45 -16.99 -25.52
N PRO A 28 8.52 -17.31 -26.43
CA PRO A 28 7.50 -16.36 -26.82
C PRO A 28 6.62 -16.01 -25.62
N ALA A 29 6.28 -14.74 -25.49
CA ALA A 29 5.21 -14.25 -24.62
C ALA A 29 3.88 -14.09 -25.35
N ALA A 30 3.93 -13.78 -26.65
CA ALA A 30 2.81 -13.82 -27.59
C ALA A 30 3.36 -14.21 -28.97
N LEU A 31 2.66 -15.07 -29.70
CA LEU A 31 3.04 -15.47 -31.06
C LEU A 31 1.92 -15.09 -32.02
N ARG A 32 2.27 -14.38 -33.09
CA ARG A 32 1.34 -13.95 -34.14
C ARG A 32 0.09 -13.31 -33.58
N GLY A 33 0.26 -12.47 -32.57
CA GLY A 33 -0.83 -11.67 -32.02
C GLY A 33 -1.36 -10.73 -33.08
N THR A 34 -2.66 -10.48 -33.08
CA THR A 34 -3.30 -9.49 -33.94
C THR A 34 -3.94 -8.44 -33.04
N GLY A 35 -3.80 -7.17 -33.42
CA GLY A 35 -4.55 -6.09 -32.80
C GLY A 35 -6.05 -6.36 -32.91
N LYS A 36 -6.82 -5.96 -31.90
CA LYS A 36 -8.27 -6.21 -31.90
C LYS A 36 -9.00 -5.46 -32.99
N ASP A 37 -8.49 -4.27 -33.29
CA ASP A 37 -9.00 -3.38 -34.31
C ASP A 37 -7.82 -2.92 -35.16
N PRO A 38 -8.02 -2.69 -36.48
CA PRO A 38 -7.09 -1.89 -37.26
C PRO A 38 -6.89 -0.52 -36.60
N VAL A 39 -5.79 0.13 -36.91
CA VAL A 39 -5.58 1.53 -36.54
C VAL A 39 -6.79 2.34 -37.02
N ASN A 40 -7.41 3.11 -36.13
CA ASN A 40 -8.68 3.76 -36.44
C ASN A 40 -8.83 5.15 -35.81
N LEU A 41 -9.52 6.04 -36.54
CA LEU A 41 -9.76 7.42 -36.14
C LEU A 41 -10.50 7.56 -34.80
N PRO A 42 -11.54 6.75 -34.48
CA PRO A 42 -12.22 6.85 -33.19
C PRO A 42 -11.28 6.68 -31.99
N MET A 43 -10.41 5.66 -32.00
CA MET A 43 -9.45 5.44 -30.93
C MET A 43 -8.37 6.51 -30.88
N ILE A 44 -7.87 6.99 -32.03
CA ILE A 44 -6.92 8.11 -32.10
C ILE A 44 -7.53 9.36 -31.46
N ARG A 45 -8.75 9.73 -31.84
CA ARG A 45 -9.47 10.88 -31.28
C ARG A 45 -9.58 10.78 -29.77
N HIS A 46 -10.08 9.66 -29.25
CA HIS A 46 -10.29 9.50 -27.81
C HIS A 46 -8.98 9.51 -27.02
N TRP A 47 -7.91 8.92 -27.57
CA TRP A 47 -6.59 9.00 -26.96
C TRP A 47 -6.08 10.44 -26.91
N CYS A 48 -6.16 11.18 -28.02
CA CYS A 48 -5.75 12.58 -28.09
C CYS A 48 -6.54 13.47 -27.13
N GLU A 49 -7.86 13.29 -27.03
CA GLU A 49 -8.71 14.03 -26.07
C GLU A 49 -8.30 13.76 -24.62
N ALA A 50 -8.06 12.50 -24.27
CA ALA A 50 -7.65 12.11 -22.92
C ALA A 50 -6.24 12.62 -22.56
N MET A 51 -5.32 12.62 -23.53
CA MET A 51 -3.95 13.10 -23.36
C MET A 51 -3.83 14.63 -23.48
N GLY A 52 -4.88 15.32 -23.95
CA GLY A 52 -4.84 16.75 -24.26
C GLY A 52 -3.95 17.10 -25.46
N ASP A 53 -3.63 16.13 -26.32
CA ASP A 53 -2.79 16.33 -27.50
C ASP A 53 -3.63 16.84 -28.68
N THR A 54 -3.34 18.07 -29.12
CA THR A 54 -4.09 18.77 -30.16
C THR A 54 -3.37 18.83 -31.50
N ASN A 55 -2.30 18.05 -31.68
CA ASN A 55 -1.52 18.07 -32.92
C ASN A 55 -2.42 17.78 -34.15
N PRO A 56 -2.42 18.67 -35.17
CA PRO A 56 -3.29 18.53 -36.34
C PRO A 56 -3.00 17.29 -37.18
N ALA A 57 -1.79 16.70 -37.10
CA ALA A 57 -1.42 15.49 -37.83
C ALA A 57 -2.27 14.26 -37.48
N TYR A 58 -2.98 14.29 -36.34
CA TYR A 58 -3.79 13.17 -35.85
C TYR A 58 -5.27 13.26 -36.24
N ARG A 59 -5.62 14.21 -37.13
CA ARG A 59 -7.01 14.52 -37.51
C ARG A 59 -7.16 14.62 -39.02
N GLY A 60 -8.38 14.41 -39.50
CA GLY A 60 -8.71 14.53 -40.92
C GLY A 60 -8.43 13.25 -41.73
N PRO A 61 -8.53 13.33 -43.07
CA PRO A 61 -8.43 12.17 -43.95
C PRO A 61 -7.04 11.54 -44.00
N ASP A 62 -5.98 12.35 -43.83
CA ASP A 62 -4.58 11.91 -43.85
C ASP A 62 -3.98 11.75 -42.45
N ALA A 63 -4.84 11.49 -41.45
CA ALA A 63 -4.40 11.38 -40.07
C ALA A 63 -3.40 10.24 -39.90
N VAL A 64 -2.37 10.48 -39.10
CA VAL A 64 -1.51 9.42 -38.56
C VAL A 64 -1.88 9.14 -37.11
N ALA A 65 -1.65 7.91 -36.65
CA ALA A 65 -1.75 7.64 -35.22
C ALA A 65 -0.58 8.31 -34.47
N PRO A 66 -0.82 8.94 -33.30
CA PRO A 66 0.25 9.36 -32.42
C PRO A 66 1.24 8.20 -32.18
N PRO A 67 2.57 8.40 -32.35
CA PRO A 67 3.53 7.31 -32.19
C PRO A 67 3.43 6.59 -30.84
N ALA A 68 3.16 7.34 -29.76
CA ALA A 68 2.96 6.79 -28.42
C ALA A 68 1.74 5.84 -28.28
N MET A 69 0.86 5.77 -29.28
CA MET A 69 -0.21 4.77 -29.33
C MET A 69 0.27 3.39 -29.81
N LEU A 70 1.55 3.19 -30.12
CA LEU A 70 2.09 1.93 -30.64
C LEU A 70 1.61 0.71 -29.84
N GLN A 71 1.70 0.77 -28.51
CA GLN A 71 1.24 -0.32 -27.64
C GLN A 71 -0.30 -0.44 -27.58
N VAL A 72 -1.04 0.66 -27.71
CA VAL A 72 -2.51 0.71 -27.56
C VAL A 72 -3.20 -0.30 -28.49
N TRP A 73 -2.70 -0.43 -29.72
CA TRP A 73 -3.23 -1.34 -30.73
C TRP A 73 -3.06 -2.83 -30.40
N THR A 74 -2.19 -3.15 -29.45
CA THR A 74 -1.88 -4.54 -29.03
C THR A 74 -2.42 -4.90 -27.65
N MET A 75 -3.07 -3.95 -26.97
CA MET A 75 -3.56 -4.16 -25.61
C MET A 75 -4.70 -5.20 -25.56
N GLY A 76 -4.63 -6.09 -24.57
CA GLY A 76 -5.71 -7.04 -24.29
C GLY A 76 -7.04 -6.40 -23.85
N GLY A 77 -7.08 -5.13 -23.45
CA GLY A 77 -8.32 -4.48 -22.99
C GLY A 77 -9.02 -5.25 -21.85
N LEU A 78 -10.34 -5.02 -21.68
CA LEU A 78 -11.13 -5.67 -20.61
C LEU A 78 -11.37 -7.16 -20.82
N SER A 79 -11.38 -7.62 -22.07
CA SER A 79 -11.54 -9.04 -22.40
C SER A 79 -10.24 -9.85 -22.32
N GLY A 80 -9.12 -9.20 -21.95
CA GLY A 80 -7.82 -9.85 -21.84
C GLY A 80 -7.13 -10.11 -23.17
N HIS A 81 -5.92 -10.66 -23.09
CA HIS A 81 -5.10 -10.99 -24.25
C HIS A 81 -5.50 -12.37 -24.78
N THR A 82 -6.06 -12.42 -25.99
CA THR A 82 -6.40 -13.68 -26.68
C THR A 82 -5.19 -14.37 -27.30
N GLY A 83 -4.08 -13.64 -27.53
CA GLY A 83 -2.84 -14.14 -28.13
C GLY A 83 -1.68 -14.37 -27.15
N ARG A 84 -1.95 -14.37 -25.84
CA ARG A 84 -0.90 -14.61 -24.83
C ARG A 84 -0.48 -16.08 -24.85
N SER A 85 0.81 -16.32 -24.80
CA SER A 85 1.38 -17.67 -24.76
C SER A 85 1.24 -18.31 -23.37
N ALA A 86 1.13 -19.64 -23.35
CA ALA A 86 1.19 -20.42 -22.11
C ALA A 86 2.48 -20.18 -21.31
N ALA A 87 3.61 -19.97 -22.00
CA ALA A 87 4.91 -19.75 -21.35
C ALA A 87 4.92 -18.46 -20.50
N TYR A 88 4.25 -17.39 -20.94
CA TYR A 88 4.19 -16.16 -20.16
C TYR A 88 3.24 -16.27 -18.97
N ASP A 89 2.08 -16.91 -19.15
CA ASP A 89 1.15 -17.14 -18.04
C ASP A 89 1.76 -18.10 -17.00
N GLU A 90 2.48 -19.14 -17.42
CA GLU A 90 3.25 -20.01 -16.53
C GLU A 90 4.32 -19.24 -15.75
N LEU A 91 5.09 -18.38 -16.42
CA LEU A 91 6.10 -17.53 -15.76
C LEU A 91 5.46 -16.64 -14.68
N LEU A 92 4.37 -15.95 -15.02
CA LEU A 92 3.68 -15.08 -14.07
C LEU A 92 3.07 -15.88 -12.91
N GLY A 93 2.47 -17.05 -13.20
CA GLY A 93 1.93 -17.95 -12.19
C GLY A 93 2.99 -18.50 -11.23
N LEU A 94 4.20 -18.77 -11.72
CA LEU A 94 5.34 -19.15 -10.86
C LEU A 94 5.77 -18.01 -9.94
N LEU A 95 5.80 -16.78 -10.44
CA LEU A 95 6.11 -15.60 -9.63
C LEU A 95 5.02 -15.38 -8.56
N ASP A 96 3.75 -15.54 -8.92
CA ASP A 96 2.62 -15.46 -7.98
C ASP A 96 2.71 -16.54 -6.89
N ALA A 97 2.98 -17.79 -7.27
CA ALA A 97 3.15 -18.89 -6.33
C ALA A 97 4.36 -18.68 -5.39
N ALA A 98 5.37 -17.92 -5.83
CA ALA A 98 6.52 -17.52 -5.01
C ALA A 98 6.25 -16.28 -4.12
N GLY A 99 5.01 -15.79 -4.08
CA GLY A 99 4.60 -14.65 -3.26
C GLY A 99 4.79 -13.29 -3.94
N CYS A 100 5.24 -13.24 -5.19
CA CYS A 100 5.40 -12.01 -5.96
C CYS A 100 4.07 -11.61 -6.64
N THR A 101 3.06 -11.35 -5.82
CA THR A 101 1.67 -11.14 -6.25
C THR A 101 1.42 -9.73 -6.82
N ALA A 102 2.22 -8.74 -6.44
CA ALA A 102 2.09 -7.38 -6.96
C ALA A 102 2.90 -7.20 -8.25
N VAL A 103 2.47 -6.28 -9.11
CA VAL A 103 3.16 -5.92 -10.35
C VAL A 103 3.19 -4.41 -10.53
N VAL A 104 4.31 -3.89 -11.02
CA VAL A 104 4.44 -2.49 -11.43
C VAL A 104 5.27 -2.42 -12.70
N ALA A 105 4.90 -1.55 -13.63
CA ALA A 105 5.72 -1.22 -14.78
C ALA A 105 6.86 -0.29 -14.34
N THR A 106 8.09 -0.59 -14.71
CA THR A 106 9.25 0.19 -14.27
C THR A 106 9.93 0.92 -15.43
N ASP A 107 9.89 0.36 -16.64
CA ASP A 107 10.57 0.94 -17.81
C ASP A 107 9.80 0.60 -19.09
N CYS A 108 9.80 1.56 -20.02
CA CYS A 108 9.17 1.45 -21.33
C CYS A 108 10.07 2.14 -22.35
N GLU A 109 10.53 1.40 -23.34
CA GLU A 109 11.32 1.90 -24.47
C GLU A 109 10.56 1.55 -25.76
N GLN A 110 10.35 2.54 -26.62
CA GLN A 110 9.65 2.37 -27.89
C GLN A 110 10.50 2.96 -29.02
N GLU A 111 10.63 2.21 -30.12
CA GLU A 111 11.21 2.69 -31.37
C GLU A 111 10.11 2.72 -32.44
N TYR A 112 10.01 3.86 -33.13
CA TYR A 112 9.00 4.09 -34.16
C TYR A 112 9.69 4.16 -35.52
N LEU A 113 9.48 3.17 -36.38
CA LEU A 113 10.16 3.09 -37.68
C LEU A 113 9.37 3.82 -38.77
N ARG A 114 8.04 3.84 -38.67
CA ARG A 114 7.18 4.67 -39.50
C ARG A 114 5.88 5.06 -38.77
N PRO A 115 5.21 6.16 -39.19
CA PRO A 115 3.86 6.46 -38.73
C PRO A 115 2.87 5.35 -39.13
N LEU A 116 1.89 5.11 -38.25
CA LEU A 116 0.76 4.23 -38.53
C LEU A 116 -0.41 5.04 -39.08
N HIS A 117 -1.16 4.47 -40.01
CA HIS A 117 -2.30 5.12 -40.64
C HIS A 117 -3.60 4.38 -40.35
N PRO A 118 -4.75 5.07 -40.27
CA PRO A 118 -6.05 4.42 -40.21
C PRO A 118 -6.21 3.34 -41.30
N GLY A 119 -6.60 2.14 -40.90
CA GLY A 119 -6.68 0.96 -41.75
C GLY A 119 -5.48 0.00 -41.64
N ASP A 120 -4.35 0.43 -41.06
CA ASP A 120 -3.22 -0.46 -40.80
C ASP A 120 -3.64 -1.60 -39.84
N GLU A 121 -3.53 -2.85 -40.29
CA GLU A 121 -3.75 -4.03 -39.47
C GLU A 121 -2.46 -4.43 -38.75
N ILE A 122 -2.47 -4.35 -37.42
CA ILE A 122 -1.30 -4.62 -36.60
C ILE A 122 -1.21 -6.10 -36.25
N THR A 123 -0.06 -6.70 -36.54
CA THR A 123 0.35 -7.99 -35.97
C THR A 123 1.57 -7.81 -35.09
N PHE A 124 1.77 -8.70 -34.13
CA PHE A 124 2.90 -8.58 -33.22
C PHE A 124 3.38 -9.93 -32.69
N ASP A 125 4.68 -9.99 -32.43
CA ASP A 125 5.33 -11.08 -31.72
C ASP A 125 6.01 -10.50 -30.49
N THR A 126 5.83 -11.14 -29.33
CA THR A 126 6.49 -10.74 -28.09
C THR A 126 7.35 -11.88 -27.59
N VAL A 127 8.58 -11.57 -27.18
CA VAL A 127 9.50 -12.51 -26.53
C VAL A 127 9.74 -12.10 -25.08
N ILE A 128 9.88 -13.10 -24.21
CA ILE A 128 10.42 -12.91 -22.85
C ILE A 128 11.92 -12.71 -23.03
N GLU A 129 12.35 -11.45 -23.04
CA GLU A 129 13.72 -11.10 -23.36
C GLU A 129 14.66 -11.38 -22.20
N SER A 130 14.25 -11.04 -20.98
CA SER A 130 15.04 -11.34 -19.78
C SER A 130 14.18 -11.44 -18.51
N VAL A 131 14.66 -12.25 -17.57
CA VAL A 131 14.17 -12.33 -16.19
C VAL A 131 15.35 -12.15 -15.25
N SER A 132 15.27 -11.18 -14.35
CA SER A 132 16.34 -10.92 -13.39
C SER A 132 16.38 -11.98 -12.28
N GLY A 133 17.54 -12.11 -11.63
CA GLY A 133 17.58 -12.67 -10.27
C GLY A 133 16.75 -11.82 -9.30
N ARG A 134 16.54 -12.30 -8.08
CA ARG A 134 15.75 -11.58 -7.08
C ARG A 134 16.40 -10.24 -6.73
N LYS A 135 15.59 -9.20 -6.64
CA LYS A 135 15.99 -7.83 -6.30
C LYS A 135 15.10 -7.27 -5.21
N THR A 136 15.70 -6.56 -4.26
CA THR A 136 14.99 -5.84 -3.20
C THR A 136 14.85 -4.38 -3.58
N THR A 137 13.62 -3.87 -3.56
CA THR A 137 13.27 -2.47 -3.86
C THR A 137 12.47 -1.87 -2.70
N LYS A 138 12.15 -0.57 -2.76
CA LYS A 138 11.26 0.08 -1.78
C LYS A 138 9.84 -0.51 -1.76
N LEU A 139 9.36 -1.02 -2.89
CA LEU A 139 8.02 -1.62 -3.00
C LEU A 139 7.98 -3.05 -2.44
N GLY A 140 9.13 -3.72 -2.42
CA GLY A 140 9.27 -5.09 -1.97
C GLY A 140 10.35 -5.85 -2.72
N SER A 141 10.47 -7.14 -2.42
CA SER A 141 11.43 -8.04 -3.08
C SER A 141 10.77 -8.81 -4.20
N GLY A 142 11.41 -8.89 -5.36
CA GLY A 142 10.80 -9.46 -6.55
C GLY A 142 11.77 -9.71 -7.71
N HIS A 143 11.21 -9.95 -8.89
CA HIS A 143 11.93 -10.19 -10.13
C HIS A 143 11.48 -9.22 -11.21
N PHE A 144 12.44 -8.69 -11.97
CA PHE A 144 12.15 -7.93 -13.16
C PHE A 144 11.93 -8.90 -14.33
N VAL A 145 10.87 -8.68 -15.09
CA VAL A 145 10.58 -9.40 -16.33
C VAL A 145 10.56 -8.36 -17.44
N THR A 146 11.43 -8.54 -18.43
CA THR A 146 11.49 -7.68 -19.61
C THR A 146 10.95 -8.44 -20.80
N THR A 147 9.97 -7.85 -21.48
CA THR A 147 9.43 -8.36 -22.74
C THR A 147 9.78 -7.43 -23.88
N ARG A 148 10.12 -7.98 -25.03
CA ARG A 148 10.35 -7.21 -26.26
C ARG A 148 9.30 -7.60 -27.30
N THR A 149 8.59 -6.62 -27.82
CA THR A 149 7.53 -6.77 -28.82
C THR A 149 7.97 -6.14 -30.12
N GLU A 150 7.80 -6.88 -31.21
CA GLU A 150 7.93 -6.36 -32.57
C GLU A 150 6.53 -6.24 -33.18
N LEU A 151 6.19 -5.04 -33.66
CA LEU A 151 4.90 -4.77 -34.29
C LEU A 151 5.09 -4.65 -35.79
N ARG A 152 4.15 -5.22 -36.56
CA ARG A 152 4.17 -5.25 -38.02
C ARG A 152 2.83 -4.85 -38.62
N VAL A 153 2.89 -4.33 -39.84
CA VAL A 153 1.74 -4.19 -40.74
C VAL A 153 2.09 -4.97 -42.01
N GLY A 154 1.35 -6.04 -42.28
CA GLY A 154 1.78 -7.01 -43.27
C GLY A 154 3.20 -7.53 -42.97
N PRO A 155 4.15 -7.50 -43.94
CA PRO A 155 5.52 -7.94 -43.72
C PRO A 155 6.40 -6.88 -43.02
N ASP A 156 5.98 -5.62 -42.94
CA ASP A 156 6.85 -4.51 -42.59
C ASP A 156 6.92 -4.31 -41.06
N LEU A 157 8.14 -4.19 -40.52
CA LEU A 157 8.35 -3.76 -39.13
C LEU A 157 7.97 -2.28 -38.99
N VAL A 158 7.05 -1.97 -38.09
CA VAL A 158 6.59 -0.58 -37.88
C VAL A 158 7.07 0.02 -36.57
N GLY A 159 7.39 -0.82 -35.59
CA GLY A 159 7.98 -0.37 -34.34
C GLY A 159 8.37 -1.52 -33.43
N THR A 160 9.17 -1.18 -32.42
CA THR A 160 9.56 -2.09 -31.35
C THR A 160 9.13 -1.51 -30.01
N HIS A 161 8.82 -2.38 -29.05
CA HIS A 161 8.44 -1.98 -27.71
C HIS A 161 9.07 -2.93 -26.69
N ARG A 162 9.99 -2.40 -25.88
CA ARG A 162 10.63 -3.11 -24.78
C ARG A 162 10.01 -2.61 -23.48
N PHE A 163 9.41 -3.53 -22.74
CA PHE A 163 8.65 -3.23 -21.52
C PHE A 163 9.20 -4.03 -20.36
N ARG A 164 9.52 -3.35 -19.25
CA ARG A 164 10.00 -3.99 -18.03
C ARG A 164 8.97 -3.83 -16.91
N ILE A 165 8.59 -4.95 -16.32
CA ILE A 165 7.78 -4.99 -15.10
C ILE A 165 8.61 -5.52 -13.94
N LEU A 166 8.26 -5.12 -12.73
CA LEU A 166 8.67 -5.76 -11.48
C LEU A 166 7.47 -6.53 -10.93
N LYS A 167 7.59 -7.86 -10.84
CA LYS A 167 6.70 -8.71 -10.04
C LYS A 167 7.32 -8.87 -8.66
N TYR A 168 6.63 -8.45 -7.61
CA TYR A 168 7.21 -8.36 -6.27
C TYR A 168 6.24 -8.79 -5.17
N ALA A 169 6.82 -9.28 -4.07
CA ALA A 169 6.11 -9.47 -2.82
C ALA A 169 5.98 -8.09 -2.15
N PRO A 170 4.78 -7.51 -2.05
CA PRO A 170 4.61 -6.20 -1.46
C PRO A 170 5.12 -6.21 -0.02
N ALA A 171 5.93 -5.22 0.35
CA ALA A 171 6.31 -5.06 1.74
C ALA A 171 5.04 -4.83 2.58
N PRO A 172 4.88 -5.51 3.73
CA PRO A 172 3.79 -5.20 4.64
C PRO A 172 4.03 -3.82 5.25
N SER A 173 3.56 -2.76 4.59
CA SER A 173 3.50 -1.44 5.20
C SER A 173 2.14 -1.29 5.87
N ARG A 174 2.06 -1.67 7.15
CA ARG A 174 1.00 -1.10 7.99
C ARG A 174 1.27 0.41 8.03
N PRO A 175 0.36 1.26 7.58
CA PRO A 175 0.59 2.69 7.65
C PRO A 175 0.84 3.10 9.10
N PRO A 176 1.72 4.08 9.34
CA PRO A 176 2.11 4.48 10.68
C PRO A 176 0.89 4.94 11.49
N ARG A 177 1.00 4.84 12.81
CA ARG A 177 -0.02 5.39 13.70
C ARG A 177 -0.16 6.89 13.44
N PRO A 178 -1.39 7.45 13.44
CA PRO A 178 -1.59 8.89 13.41
C PRO A 178 -0.84 9.56 14.56
N ARG A 179 -0.11 10.63 14.26
CA ARG A 179 0.65 11.38 15.26
C ARG A 179 -0.25 12.40 15.95
N PRO A 180 -0.06 12.64 17.25
CA PRO A 180 -0.75 13.72 17.94
C PRO A 180 -0.44 15.08 17.32
N VAL A 181 -1.45 15.96 17.30
CA VAL A 181 -1.24 17.38 17.00
C VAL A 181 -0.78 18.05 18.28
N VAL A 182 0.53 18.33 18.36
CA VAL A 182 1.15 19.00 19.51
C VAL A 182 1.13 20.51 19.29
N ASN A 183 0.70 21.25 20.31
CA ASN A 183 0.71 22.70 20.36
C ASN A 183 1.15 23.18 21.76
N ARG A 184 1.31 24.49 21.91
CA ARG A 184 1.76 25.12 23.16
C ARG A 184 0.93 24.71 24.40
N ASP A 185 -0.36 24.46 24.24
CA ASP A 185 -1.26 24.20 25.36
C ASP A 185 -1.25 22.73 25.81
N ASN A 186 -0.76 21.81 24.97
CA ASN A 186 -0.71 20.37 25.25
C ASN A 186 0.70 19.76 25.21
N GLU A 187 1.74 20.56 24.91
CA GLU A 187 3.12 20.07 24.82
C GLU A 187 3.58 19.34 26.08
N GLY A 188 3.32 19.91 27.26
CA GLY A 188 3.71 19.31 28.54
C GLY A 188 3.05 17.96 28.83
N PHE A 189 1.85 17.71 28.29
CA PHE A 189 1.22 16.39 28.36
C PHE A 189 2.01 15.37 27.53
N TRP A 190 2.37 15.72 26.30
CA TRP A 190 3.10 14.82 25.39
C TRP A 190 4.56 14.61 25.80
N GLU A 191 5.21 15.63 26.38
CA GLU A 191 6.54 15.48 27.01
C GLU A 191 6.50 14.49 28.18
N GLY A 192 5.47 14.60 29.04
CA GLY A 192 5.23 13.62 30.10
C GLY A 192 5.06 12.21 29.55
N VAL A 193 4.20 12.04 28.53
CA VAL A 193 3.98 10.74 27.87
C VAL A 193 5.29 10.16 27.31
N ALA A 194 6.12 10.98 26.65
CA ALA A 194 7.42 10.55 26.12
C ALA A 194 8.39 10.10 27.23
N GLN A 195 8.24 10.65 28.44
CA GLN A 195 8.98 10.26 29.64
C GLN A 195 8.29 9.15 30.46
N HIS A 196 7.23 8.53 29.92
CA HIS A 196 6.41 7.52 30.60
C HIS A 196 5.78 8.02 31.91
N ARG A 197 5.34 9.29 31.93
CA ARG A 197 4.67 9.94 33.06
C ARG A 197 3.36 10.55 32.60
N LEU A 198 2.24 10.10 33.17
CA LEU A 198 0.93 10.64 32.80
C LEU A 198 0.61 11.86 33.68
N LEU A 199 0.86 13.05 33.14
CA LEU A 199 0.67 14.30 33.86
C LEU A 199 -0.74 14.88 33.66
N ILE A 200 -1.40 15.19 34.77
CA ILE A 200 -2.70 15.86 34.81
C ILE A 200 -2.47 17.31 35.20
N GLN A 201 -3.00 18.23 34.41
CA GLN A 201 -2.92 19.67 34.69
C GLN A 201 -3.76 20.00 35.92
N ARG A 202 -3.26 20.83 36.84
CA ARG A 202 -4.00 21.25 38.04
C ARG A 202 -3.90 22.75 38.24
N CYS A 203 -5.03 23.40 38.55
CA CYS A 203 -5.04 24.84 38.85
C CYS A 203 -4.29 25.13 40.15
N THR A 204 -3.36 26.08 40.15
CA THR A 204 -2.71 26.54 41.39
C THR A 204 -3.63 27.41 42.25
N GLY A 205 -4.63 28.07 41.66
CA GLY A 205 -5.59 28.92 42.38
C GLY A 205 -6.71 28.17 43.09
N CYS A 206 -7.29 27.13 42.48
CA CYS A 206 -8.42 26.39 43.05
C CYS A 206 -8.21 24.88 43.21
N GLY A 207 -7.04 24.36 42.83
CA GLY A 207 -6.73 22.93 42.94
C GLY A 207 -7.45 22.00 41.96
N THR A 208 -8.31 22.53 41.07
CA THR A 208 -9.11 21.70 40.14
C THR A 208 -8.19 20.98 39.12
N PRO A 209 -8.21 19.63 39.06
CA PRO A 209 -7.51 18.87 38.04
C PRO A 209 -8.25 18.92 36.69
N ARG A 210 -7.52 18.84 35.57
CA ARG A 210 -8.05 19.03 34.23
C ARG A 210 -7.43 18.08 33.22
N HIS A 211 -8.30 17.44 32.45
CA HIS A 211 -7.97 16.80 31.19
C HIS A 211 -9.17 16.92 30.25
N PRO A 212 -9.00 17.27 28.96
CA PRO A 212 -7.75 17.65 28.28
C PRO A 212 -7.06 18.89 28.88
N TRP A 213 -5.78 19.09 28.56
CA TRP A 213 -5.05 20.30 28.97
C TRP A 213 -5.65 21.53 28.29
N LEU A 214 -5.79 22.62 29.05
CA LEU A 214 -6.39 23.88 28.61
C LEU A 214 -5.53 25.07 29.07
N PRO A 215 -5.53 26.20 28.34
CA PRO A 215 -4.75 27.39 28.70
C PRO A 215 -5.29 28.13 29.94
N GLY A 216 -6.47 27.78 30.45
CA GLY A 216 -7.08 28.40 31.62
C GLY A 216 -8.02 27.47 32.37
N CYS A 217 -8.28 27.79 33.63
CA CYS A 217 -9.17 27.01 34.48
C CYS A 217 -10.65 27.28 34.17
N ASN A 218 -11.39 26.23 33.81
CA ASN A 218 -12.84 26.28 33.59
C ASN A 218 -13.67 26.45 34.88
N ALA A 219 -13.07 26.31 36.06
CA ALA A 219 -13.76 26.47 37.35
C ALA A 219 -13.64 27.89 37.91
N CYS A 220 -12.43 28.48 37.93
CA CYS A 220 -12.19 29.79 38.53
C CYS A 220 -11.63 30.87 37.57
N GLY A 221 -11.32 30.52 36.32
CA GLY A 221 -10.75 31.44 35.33
C GLY A 221 -9.25 31.72 35.49
N GLY A 222 -8.57 31.14 36.49
CA GLY A 222 -7.13 31.29 36.69
C GLY A 222 -6.30 30.75 35.51
N LEU A 223 -5.19 31.41 35.21
CA LEU A 223 -4.30 31.06 34.09
C LEU A 223 -3.09 30.22 34.54
N ASP A 224 -2.78 30.24 35.83
CA ASP A 224 -1.66 29.49 36.40
C ASP A 224 -2.04 28.04 36.74
N TRP A 225 -1.10 27.13 36.50
CA TRP A 225 -1.26 25.71 36.74
C TRP A 225 0.07 25.03 37.04
N ASP A 226 -0.02 23.93 37.78
CA ASP A 226 1.03 22.94 37.95
C ASP A 226 0.54 21.57 37.42
N THR A 227 1.29 20.51 37.70
CA THR A 227 0.90 19.14 37.30
C THR A 227 0.91 18.21 38.48
N VAL A 228 0.02 17.21 38.43
CA VAL A 228 0.05 16.04 39.29
C VAL A 228 0.23 14.80 38.42
N GLU A 229 1.07 13.88 38.85
CA GLU A 229 1.24 12.60 38.15
C GLU A 229 0.10 11.67 38.52
N ALA A 230 -0.55 11.08 37.51
CA ALA A 230 -1.63 10.14 37.72
C ALA A 230 -1.11 8.85 38.37
N SER A 231 -1.93 8.26 39.25
CA SER A 231 -1.71 6.94 39.84
C SER A 231 -1.54 5.82 38.80
N GLY A 232 -2.09 6.02 37.60
CA GLY A 232 -2.13 5.02 36.54
C GLY A 232 -3.27 4.00 36.72
N GLU A 233 -4.11 4.15 37.74
CA GLU A 233 -5.33 3.35 37.89
C GLU A 233 -6.49 4.01 37.14
N GLY A 234 -7.42 3.19 36.64
CA GLY A 234 -8.61 3.70 35.97
C GLY A 234 -9.72 2.67 35.89
N THR A 235 -10.92 3.15 35.59
CA THR A 235 -12.09 2.31 35.35
C THR A 235 -12.73 2.69 34.01
N VAL A 236 -13.13 1.72 33.20
CA VAL A 236 -13.86 1.98 31.95
C VAL A 236 -15.20 2.64 32.29
N TYR A 237 -15.34 3.93 31.99
CA TYR A 237 -16.57 4.69 32.17
C TYR A 237 -17.53 4.46 31.00
N SER A 238 -17.01 4.49 29.78
CA SER A 238 -17.73 4.18 28.54
C SER A 238 -16.76 3.67 27.48
N TYR A 239 -17.24 2.99 26.44
CA TYR A 239 -16.39 2.49 25.36
C TYR A 239 -17.16 2.32 24.04
N VAL A 240 -16.40 2.26 22.96
CA VAL A 240 -16.88 1.92 21.61
C VAL A 240 -15.96 0.86 21.00
N VAL A 241 -16.50 -0.01 20.16
CA VAL A 241 -15.74 -1.04 19.42
C VAL A 241 -15.79 -0.73 17.93
N MET A 242 -14.63 -0.49 17.33
CA MET A 242 -14.52 -0.11 15.92
C MET A 242 -14.47 -1.35 15.05
N HIS A 243 -15.53 -1.60 14.28
CA HIS A 243 -15.63 -2.74 13.36
C HIS A 243 -15.40 -2.34 11.89
N HIS A 244 -16.03 -1.25 11.43
CA HIS A 244 -16.00 -0.83 10.03
C HIS A 244 -16.28 0.68 9.89
N PRO A 245 -15.68 1.41 8.92
CA PRO A 245 -14.62 0.95 8.00
C PRO A 245 -13.30 0.66 8.73
N PRO A 246 -12.47 -0.27 8.24
CA PRO A 246 -11.16 -0.50 8.81
C PRO A 246 -10.32 0.76 8.66
N PHE A 247 -9.70 1.21 9.75
CA PHE A 247 -8.71 2.27 9.67
C PHE A 247 -7.32 1.63 9.50
N PRO A 248 -6.58 1.89 8.41
CA PRO A 248 -5.37 1.14 8.06
C PRO A 248 -4.29 1.05 9.14
N ALA A 249 -4.23 2.02 10.06
CA ALA A 249 -3.26 2.01 11.15
C ALA A 249 -3.64 1.08 12.33
N PHE A 250 -4.86 0.55 12.41
CA PHE A 250 -5.38 -0.28 13.51
C PHE A 250 -5.80 -1.66 13.00
N ASP A 251 -5.79 -2.67 13.87
CA ASP A 251 -6.31 -4.02 13.57
C ASP A 251 -7.74 -4.11 14.12
N PRO A 252 -8.79 -4.01 13.30
CA PRO A 252 -10.17 -4.16 13.77
C PRO A 252 -10.53 -5.63 14.05
N PRO A 253 -11.40 -5.91 15.04
CA PRO A 253 -12.06 -4.94 15.91
C PRO A 253 -11.19 -4.55 17.11
N TYR A 254 -11.22 -3.27 17.49
CA TYR A 254 -10.52 -2.76 18.67
C TYR A 254 -11.42 -1.85 19.51
N ALA A 255 -11.20 -1.86 20.83
CA ALA A 255 -11.93 -1.01 21.77
C ALA A 255 -11.20 0.31 22.03
N VAL A 256 -11.95 1.39 22.06
CA VAL A 256 -11.53 2.71 22.55
C VAL A 256 -12.46 3.06 23.71
N ALA A 257 -11.88 3.37 24.86
CA ALA A 257 -12.63 3.65 26.07
C ALA A 257 -12.36 5.05 26.59
N LEU A 258 -13.38 5.62 27.21
CA LEU A 258 -13.27 6.75 28.13
C LEU A 258 -13.04 6.16 29.53
N ILE A 259 -11.86 6.40 30.09
CA ILE A 259 -11.43 5.89 31.39
C ILE A 259 -11.61 6.98 32.43
N GLU A 260 -12.26 6.65 33.54
CA GLU A 260 -12.34 7.50 34.73
C GLU A 260 -11.19 7.17 35.67
N LEU A 261 -10.42 8.21 36.02
CA LEU A 261 -9.25 8.11 36.88
C LEU A 261 -9.61 8.55 38.32
N PRO A 262 -8.94 8.02 39.36
CA PRO A 262 -9.16 8.42 40.76
C PRO A 262 -8.95 9.92 40.99
N GLU A 263 -8.11 10.58 40.20
CA GLU A 263 -7.84 12.02 40.27
C GLU A 263 -9.02 12.88 39.80
N GLY A 264 -10.13 12.29 39.35
CA GLY A 264 -11.38 12.99 39.03
C GLY A 264 -11.45 13.50 37.58
N VAL A 265 -10.53 13.09 36.72
CA VAL A 265 -10.57 13.37 35.27
C VAL A 265 -10.91 12.13 34.48
N ARG A 266 -11.28 12.31 33.21
CA ARG A 266 -11.47 11.20 32.28
C ARG A 266 -10.54 11.33 31.09
N MET A 267 -10.03 10.20 30.59
CA MET A 267 -9.10 10.14 29.48
C MET A 267 -9.56 9.13 28.44
N THR A 268 -9.42 9.48 27.16
CA THR A 268 -9.70 8.54 26.06
C THR A 268 -8.45 7.74 25.75
N GLY A 269 -8.58 6.42 25.58
CA GLY A 269 -7.46 5.57 25.17
C GLY A 269 -7.90 4.18 24.72
N ASN A 270 -6.98 3.42 24.12
CA ASN A 270 -7.24 2.03 23.77
C ASN A 270 -7.24 1.13 25.00
N VAL A 271 -8.16 0.17 25.05
CA VAL A 271 -8.13 -0.92 26.04
C VAL A 271 -7.40 -2.11 25.42
N VAL A 272 -6.41 -2.64 26.13
CA VAL A 272 -5.53 -3.72 25.68
C VAL A 272 -5.43 -4.82 26.74
N GLY A 273 -4.85 -5.97 26.40
CA GLY A 273 -4.68 -7.10 27.33
C GLY A 273 -5.85 -8.08 27.35
N VAL A 274 -7.04 -7.64 26.91
CA VAL A 274 -8.24 -8.48 26.74
C VAL A 274 -8.82 -8.34 25.33
N PRO A 275 -9.57 -9.34 24.83
CA PRO A 275 -10.34 -9.20 23.61
C PRO A 275 -11.37 -8.06 23.70
N TYR A 276 -11.68 -7.43 22.55
CA TYR A 276 -12.59 -6.27 22.51
C TYR A 276 -13.98 -6.56 23.08
N ASP A 277 -14.45 -7.81 22.98
CA ASP A 277 -15.77 -8.26 23.45
C ASP A 277 -15.82 -8.52 24.97
N LYS A 278 -14.68 -8.39 25.66
CA LYS A 278 -14.59 -8.44 27.13
C LYS A 278 -14.55 -7.06 27.76
N VAL A 279 -14.39 -6.00 26.98
CA VAL A 279 -14.43 -4.63 27.47
C VAL A 279 -15.87 -4.31 27.89
N ARG A 280 -16.03 -3.80 29.11
CA ARG A 280 -17.33 -3.43 29.68
C ARG A 280 -17.20 -2.24 30.62
N ILE A 281 -18.29 -1.50 30.80
CA ILE A 281 -18.36 -0.42 31.79
C ILE A 281 -18.06 -1.00 33.18
N GLY A 282 -17.25 -0.29 33.96
CA GLY A 282 -16.80 -0.71 35.29
C GLY A 282 -15.58 -1.63 35.28
N LEU A 283 -15.02 -1.99 34.13
CA LEU A 283 -13.82 -2.82 34.07
C LEU A 283 -12.60 -2.03 34.60
N PRO A 284 -11.88 -2.51 35.63
CA PRO A 284 -10.65 -1.88 36.08
C PRO A 284 -9.55 -2.04 35.04
N VAL A 285 -8.77 -0.98 34.86
CA VAL A 285 -7.65 -0.92 33.92
C VAL A 285 -6.45 -0.20 34.56
N ARG A 286 -5.27 -0.46 34.02
CA ARG A 286 -4.02 0.19 34.41
C ARG A 286 -3.34 0.84 33.20
N LEU A 287 -2.73 1.99 33.44
CA LEU A 287 -1.94 2.70 32.46
C LEU A 287 -0.74 1.86 32.01
N GLU A 288 -0.53 1.83 30.70
CA GLU A 288 0.64 1.26 30.05
C GLU A 288 1.12 2.23 28.96
N PHE A 289 2.41 2.48 28.87
CA PHE A 289 2.99 3.23 27.76
C PHE A 289 3.44 2.25 26.68
N ARG A 290 3.01 2.46 25.43
CA ARG A 290 3.42 1.65 24.28
C ARG A 290 4.12 2.49 23.23
N SER A 291 5.30 2.05 22.85
CA SER A 291 6.03 2.56 21.69
C SER A 291 5.49 1.92 20.41
N TYR A 292 5.18 2.75 19.41
CA TYR A 292 4.73 2.30 18.09
C TYR A 292 5.81 2.46 17.02
N ASP A 293 6.72 3.41 17.23
CA ASP A 293 7.96 3.60 16.47
C ASP A 293 9.00 4.31 17.39
N GLU A 294 10.13 4.74 16.83
CA GLU A 294 11.23 5.39 17.58
C GLU A 294 10.82 6.74 18.20
N GLU A 295 9.77 7.39 17.68
CA GLU A 295 9.37 8.75 18.05
C GLU A 295 8.00 8.81 18.73
N LEU A 296 7.19 7.75 18.63
CA LEU A 296 5.81 7.74 19.11
C LEU A 296 5.59 6.75 20.26
N VAL A 297 5.39 7.31 21.45
CA VAL A 297 4.86 6.62 22.64
C VAL A 297 3.44 7.13 22.90
N LEU A 298 2.51 6.23 23.21
CA LEU A 298 1.14 6.58 23.59
C LEU A 298 0.74 5.88 24.90
N PRO A 299 -0.03 6.55 25.77
CA PRO A 299 -0.68 5.90 26.90
C PRO A 299 -1.84 5.04 26.39
N VAL A 300 -1.90 3.80 26.86
CA VAL A 300 -3.00 2.87 26.66
C VAL A 300 -3.42 2.29 28.02
N TRP A 301 -4.54 1.57 28.04
CA TRP A 301 -5.13 1.05 29.26
C TRP A 301 -5.20 -0.47 29.21
N ARG A 302 -4.37 -1.15 30.00
CA ARG A 302 -4.36 -2.60 30.11
C ARG A 302 -5.42 -3.07 31.09
N ALA A 303 -6.27 -4.00 30.67
CA ALA A 303 -7.07 -4.81 31.56
C ALA A 303 -6.34 -6.15 31.81
N ASP A 304 -6.40 -6.63 33.05
CA ASP A 304 -6.01 -7.99 33.38
C ASP A 304 -7.24 -8.90 33.22
N ALA A 305 -7.04 -10.06 32.57
CA ALA A 305 -8.11 -10.99 32.19
C ALA A 305 -8.67 -11.79 33.37
#